data_AF-A0A0J7YS20-F1
#
_entry.id   AF-A0A0J7YS20-F1
#
_cell.length_a   1.000
_cell.length_b   1.000
_cell.length_c   1.000
_cell.angle_alpha   90.00
_cell.angle_beta   90.00
_cell.angle_gamma   90.00
#
_symmetry.space_group_name_H-M   'P 1'
#
loop_
_entity.id
_entity.type
_entity.pdbx_description
1 polymer ?
#
loop_
_entity_poly.entity_id
_entity_poly.type
_entity_poly.pdbx_seq_one_letter_code
_entity_poly.pdbx_strand_id
1 'polypeptide(L)'
;VTLWSPHWAYGKYDLRKLKDPEGAWGKGEQIHTVAQKGFAKKDPVVAKWLKDFKLTEQQLTSLENDIRAAGEGHEQDGVRAWLKKNPGLVNKLAPVADAAKAQGKDAGKTVDMGYFPWDEAIAATYLWQNILEDRGYKPNVKQLDPGPLYTSLAQGQMDVQLDGWLPTTHKEYVDRFKGKLDDLGAWYGPTSLELTVPSYVKGVDSLADLKGRG
;
A
#
# COMPACT_ATOMS: atom_id res chain seq x y z
N VAL A 1 4.91 -3.24 -20.10
CA VAL A 1 4.88 -2.32 -18.94
C VAL A 1 5.13 -3.12 -17.68
N THR A 2 5.75 -2.50 -16.67
CA THR A 2 5.84 -3.12 -15.33
C THR A 2 4.47 -3.05 -14.69
N LEU A 3 3.98 -4.18 -14.17
CA LEU A 3 2.70 -4.31 -13.49
C LEU A 3 2.90 -5.23 -12.28
N TRP A 4 1.95 -5.24 -11.36
CA TRP A 4 1.93 -6.23 -10.29
C TRP A 4 0.67 -7.09 -10.34
N SER A 5 0.65 -8.17 -9.57
CA SER A 5 -0.47 -9.12 -9.54
C SER A 5 -0.86 -9.53 -8.13
N PRO A 6 -2.17 -9.54 -7.79
CA PRO A 6 -3.31 -9.29 -8.68
C PRO A 6 -3.69 -7.81 -8.80
N HIS A 7 -3.87 -7.31 -10.03
CA HIS A 7 -4.11 -5.89 -10.33
C HIS A 7 -5.32 -5.67 -11.24
N TRP A 8 -6.04 -4.56 -11.07
CA TRP A 8 -7.28 -4.24 -11.80
C TRP A 8 -7.14 -4.32 -13.33
N ALA A 9 -5.95 -4.04 -13.85
CA ALA A 9 -5.68 -4.02 -15.29
C ALA A 9 -5.90 -5.39 -15.95
N TYR A 10 -5.70 -6.49 -15.22
CA TYR A 10 -5.98 -7.85 -15.73
C TYR A 10 -7.47 -8.13 -15.91
N GLY A 11 -8.34 -7.43 -15.17
CA GLY A 11 -9.79 -7.53 -15.35
C GLY A 11 -10.33 -6.60 -16.45
N LYS A 12 -9.62 -5.49 -16.74
CA LYS A 12 -10.03 -4.51 -17.75
C LYS A 12 -9.45 -4.79 -19.14
N TYR A 13 -8.22 -5.31 -19.20
CA TYR A 13 -7.46 -5.50 -20.43
C TYR A 13 -7.03 -6.96 -20.57
N ASP A 14 -6.98 -7.44 -21.80
CA ASP A 14 -6.42 -8.76 -22.12
C ASP A 14 -4.88 -8.67 -22.12
N LEU A 15 -4.30 -9.04 -20.97
CA LEU A 15 -2.89 -8.90 -20.66
C LEU A 15 -2.25 -10.27 -20.37
N ARG A 16 -1.00 -10.40 -20.77
CA ARG A 16 -0.19 -11.60 -20.56
C ARG A 16 1.11 -11.27 -19.85
N LYS A 17 1.38 -12.03 -18.80
CA LYS A 17 2.64 -12.00 -18.03
C LYS A 17 3.76 -12.63 -18.85
N LEU A 18 4.92 -11.98 -18.88
CA LEU A 18 6.14 -12.57 -19.44
C LEU A 18 6.77 -13.53 -18.43
N LYS A 19 7.29 -14.65 -18.92
CA LYS A 19 8.06 -15.60 -18.09
C LYS A 19 9.36 -14.96 -17.63
N ASP A 20 9.70 -15.17 -16.36
CA ASP A 20 10.97 -14.76 -15.75
C ASP A 20 11.82 -16.00 -15.40
N PRO A 21 12.58 -16.56 -16.36
CA PRO A 21 13.35 -17.78 -16.14
C PRO A 21 14.55 -17.59 -15.20
N GLU A 22 15.06 -16.36 -15.06
CA GLU A 22 16.20 -16.03 -14.20
C GLU A 22 15.76 -15.62 -12.77
N GLY A 23 14.46 -15.43 -12.56
CA GLY A 23 13.90 -15.04 -11.26
C GLY A 23 14.30 -13.64 -10.84
N ALA A 24 14.49 -12.73 -11.79
CA ALA A 24 14.87 -11.34 -11.58
C ALA A 24 13.90 -10.59 -10.65
N TRP A 25 12.62 -10.97 -10.62
CA TRP A 25 11.58 -10.33 -9.79
C TRP A 25 11.31 -11.08 -8.47
N GLY A 26 12.07 -12.13 -8.15
CA GLY A 26 11.88 -12.95 -6.96
C GLY A 26 10.78 -14.01 -7.10
N LYS A 27 10.52 -14.77 -6.03
CA LYS A 27 9.57 -15.91 -6.03
C LYS A 27 8.16 -15.54 -5.52
N GLY A 28 7.97 -14.28 -5.14
CA GLY A 28 6.74 -13.78 -4.52
C GLY A 28 7.06 -12.62 -3.58
N GLU A 29 6.13 -11.69 -3.52
CA GLU A 29 6.18 -10.46 -2.72
C GLU A 29 4.97 -10.40 -1.79
N GLN A 30 5.08 -9.56 -0.79
CA GLN A 30 4.03 -9.12 0.10
C GLN A 30 4.14 -7.61 0.25
N ILE A 31 3.03 -6.95 0.55
CA ILE A 31 3.01 -5.51 0.82
C ILE A 31 2.92 -5.31 2.32
N HIS A 32 3.95 -4.69 2.88
CA HIS A 32 4.13 -4.48 4.30
C HIS A 32 3.83 -3.06 4.73
N THR A 33 3.37 -2.92 5.97
CA THR A 33 3.38 -1.63 6.66
C THR A 33 4.74 -1.43 7.32
N VAL A 34 5.48 -0.40 6.89
CA VAL A 34 6.79 -0.04 7.44
C VAL A 34 6.69 1.28 8.16
N ALA A 35 7.15 1.32 9.41
CA ALA A 35 7.09 2.49 10.27
C ALA A 35 8.48 2.92 10.74
N GLN A 36 8.58 4.17 11.20
CA GLN A 36 9.77 4.64 11.90
C GLN A 36 9.97 3.92 13.23
N LYS A 37 11.23 3.82 13.67
CA LYS A 37 11.58 3.08 14.90
C LYS A 37 10.84 3.62 16.11
N GLY A 38 10.11 2.75 16.81
CA GLY A 38 9.40 3.13 18.03
C GLY A 38 8.01 3.71 17.77
N PHE A 39 7.51 3.66 16.53
CA PHE A 39 6.14 4.06 16.21
C PHE A 39 5.11 3.36 17.09
N ALA A 40 5.25 2.04 17.33
CA ALA A 40 4.34 1.30 18.22
C ALA A 40 4.37 1.76 19.69
N LYS A 41 5.42 2.46 20.13
CA LYS A 41 5.47 3.12 21.44
C LYS A 41 4.86 4.52 21.39
N LYS A 42 5.13 5.27 20.32
CA LYS A 42 4.55 6.60 20.06
C LYS A 42 3.03 6.53 19.94
N ASP A 43 2.53 5.55 19.20
CA ASP A 43 1.11 5.33 18.93
C ASP A 43 0.74 3.82 18.97
N PRO A 44 0.53 3.26 20.17
CA PRO A 44 0.22 1.84 20.30
C PRO A 44 -1.15 1.46 19.70
N VAL A 45 -2.08 2.42 19.60
CA VAL A 45 -3.43 2.18 19.08
C VAL A 45 -3.38 2.03 17.57
N VAL A 46 -2.82 3.02 16.87
CA VAL A 46 -2.71 2.99 15.40
C VAL A 46 -1.77 1.87 14.96
N ALA A 47 -0.64 1.66 15.66
CA ALA A 47 0.27 0.57 15.33
C ALA A 47 -0.41 -0.81 15.46
N LYS A 48 -1.30 -1.00 16.43
CA LYS A 48 -2.07 -2.23 16.56
C LYS A 48 -3.05 -2.40 15.40
N TRP A 49 -3.82 -1.36 15.07
CA TRP A 49 -4.77 -1.41 13.95
C TRP A 49 -4.07 -1.72 12.62
N LEU A 50 -2.93 -1.07 12.36
CA LEU A 50 -2.12 -1.31 11.15
C LEU A 50 -1.49 -2.70 11.13
N LYS A 51 -1.08 -3.24 12.27
CA LYS A 51 -0.57 -4.62 12.36
C LYS A 51 -1.64 -5.66 12.06
N ASP A 52 -2.87 -5.41 12.47
CA ASP A 52 -4.02 -6.30 12.27
C ASP A 52 -4.71 -6.06 10.90
N PHE A 53 -4.25 -5.05 10.13
CA PHE A 53 -4.78 -4.67 8.83
C PHE A 53 -4.57 -5.76 7.79
N LYS A 54 -5.64 -6.08 7.06
CA LYS A 54 -5.64 -6.96 5.88
C LYS A 54 -6.68 -6.50 4.88
N LEU A 55 -6.35 -6.57 3.59
CA LEU A 55 -7.32 -6.54 2.51
C LEU A 55 -7.28 -7.84 1.71
N THR A 56 -8.44 -8.26 1.22
CA THR A 56 -8.53 -9.27 0.17
C THR A 56 -8.29 -8.64 -1.20
N GLU A 57 -7.96 -9.45 -2.21
CA GLU A 57 -7.83 -9.00 -3.60
C GLU A 57 -9.09 -8.24 -4.07
N GLN A 58 -10.28 -8.82 -3.86
CA GLN A 58 -11.54 -8.18 -4.23
C GLN A 58 -11.71 -6.79 -3.57
N GLN A 59 -11.33 -6.66 -2.30
CA GLN A 59 -11.41 -5.38 -1.59
C GLN A 59 -10.42 -4.37 -2.14
N LEU A 60 -9.16 -4.76 -2.34
CA LEU A 60 -8.13 -3.86 -2.86
C LEU A 60 -8.48 -3.41 -4.29
N THR A 61 -8.78 -4.35 -5.19
CA THR A 61 -9.16 -4.04 -6.58
C THR A 61 -10.41 -3.15 -6.66
N SER A 62 -11.44 -3.42 -5.85
CA SER A 62 -12.64 -2.57 -5.85
C SER A 62 -12.39 -1.17 -5.29
N LEU A 63 -11.51 -1.04 -4.29
CA LEU A 63 -11.08 0.25 -3.74
C LEU A 63 -10.30 1.07 -4.77
N GLU A 64 -9.30 0.46 -5.41
CA GLU A 64 -8.53 1.09 -6.49
C GLU A 64 -9.44 1.57 -7.62
N ASN A 65 -10.41 0.76 -8.04
CA ASN A 65 -11.36 1.14 -9.07
C ASN A 65 -12.21 2.35 -8.69
N ASP A 66 -12.71 2.41 -7.44
CA ASP A 66 -13.52 3.54 -6.97
C ASP A 66 -12.68 4.82 -6.83
N ILE A 67 -11.41 4.71 -6.39
CA ILE A 67 -10.47 5.84 -6.35
C ILE A 67 -10.16 6.36 -7.75
N ARG A 68 -9.85 5.46 -8.69
CA ARG A 68 -9.57 5.84 -10.08
C ARG A 68 -10.77 6.43 -10.78
N ALA A 69 -11.97 5.98 -10.45
CA ALA A 69 -13.21 6.54 -10.98
C ALA A 69 -13.49 7.96 -10.44
N ALA A 70 -13.01 8.29 -9.24
CA ALA A 70 -13.12 9.64 -8.68
C ALA A 70 -12.18 10.64 -9.38
N GLY A 71 -11.03 10.17 -9.88
CA GLY A 71 -10.04 10.98 -10.59
C GLY A 71 -8.94 11.53 -9.66
N GLU A 72 -7.87 12.03 -10.28
CA GLU A 72 -6.70 12.59 -9.59
C GLU A 72 -7.10 13.80 -8.73
N GLY A 73 -6.62 13.84 -7.48
CA GLY A 73 -6.99 14.85 -6.49
C GLY A 73 -8.31 14.60 -5.77
N HIS A 74 -9.02 13.53 -6.13
CA HIS A 74 -10.31 13.12 -5.54
C HIS A 74 -10.23 11.75 -4.85
N GLU A 75 -9.06 11.32 -4.42
CA GLU A 75 -8.82 9.98 -3.86
C GLU A 75 -9.70 9.73 -2.62
N GLN A 76 -9.82 10.73 -1.74
CA GLN A 76 -10.72 10.67 -0.58
C GLN A 76 -12.20 10.52 -0.96
N ASP A 77 -12.64 11.09 -2.08
CA ASP A 77 -14.01 10.90 -2.57
C ASP A 77 -14.25 9.46 -2.99
N GLY A 78 -13.28 8.87 -3.70
CA GLY A 78 -13.30 7.46 -4.08
C GLY A 78 -13.31 6.51 -2.88
N VAL A 79 -12.45 6.75 -1.88
CA VAL A 79 -12.44 6.00 -0.61
C VAL A 79 -13.80 6.09 0.09
N ARG A 80 -14.37 7.30 0.21
CA ARG A 80 -15.69 7.48 0.82
C ARG A 80 -16.80 6.75 0.06
N ALA A 81 -16.75 6.77 -1.27
CA ALA A 81 -17.70 6.04 -2.10
C ALA A 81 -17.58 4.52 -1.88
N TRP A 82 -16.35 4.01 -1.81
CA TRP A 82 -16.08 2.59 -1.55
C TRP A 82 -16.52 2.16 -0.13
N LEU A 83 -16.23 2.97 0.89
CA LEU A 83 -16.64 2.69 2.28
C LEU A 83 -18.16 2.67 2.46
N LYS A 84 -18.92 3.48 1.70
CA LYS A 84 -20.39 3.40 1.69
C LYS A 84 -20.90 2.04 1.21
N LYS A 85 -20.17 1.38 0.29
CA LYS A 85 -20.48 0.04 -0.21
C LYS A 85 -20.00 -1.08 0.73
N ASN A 86 -19.16 -0.74 1.72
CA ASN A 86 -18.54 -1.67 2.67
C ASN A 86 -18.85 -1.28 4.13
N PRO A 87 -20.14 -1.28 4.54
CA PRO A 87 -20.53 -0.83 5.88
C PRO A 87 -19.87 -1.69 6.98
N GLY A 88 -19.46 -1.04 8.06
CA GLY A 88 -18.82 -1.69 9.21
C GLY A 88 -17.32 -1.97 9.04
N LEU A 89 -16.75 -1.82 7.84
CA LEU A 89 -15.33 -2.09 7.62
C LEU A 89 -14.41 -1.18 8.46
N VAL A 90 -14.76 0.11 8.60
CA VAL A 90 -14.02 1.04 9.48
C VAL A 90 -13.96 0.52 10.92
N ASN A 91 -15.06 -0.01 11.45
CA ASN A 91 -15.11 -0.59 12.80
C ASN A 91 -14.32 -1.89 12.91
N LYS A 92 -14.25 -2.67 11.83
CA LYS A 92 -13.42 -3.89 11.78
C LYS A 92 -11.93 -3.56 11.76
N LEU A 93 -11.52 -2.56 10.98
CA LEU A 93 -10.11 -2.18 10.80
C LEU A 93 -9.56 -1.35 11.95
N ALA A 94 -10.37 -0.45 12.51
CA ALA A 94 -10.01 0.40 13.64
C ALA A 94 -11.09 0.33 14.74
N PRO A 95 -11.19 -0.79 15.47
CA PRO A 95 -12.19 -0.95 16.53
C PRO A 95 -11.96 0.04 17.68
N VAL A 96 -13.07 0.61 18.18
CA VAL A 96 -13.14 1.48 19.36
C VAL A 96 -14.31 1.03 20.24
N ALA A 97 -14.20 1.19 21.56
CA ALA A 97 -15.08 0.56 22.55
C ALA A 97 -16.58 0.87 22.38
N ASP A 98 -16.93 2.07 21.88
CA ASP A 98 -18.33 2.53 21.79
C ASP A 98 -18.76 2.96 20.38
N ALA A 99 -17.97 2.62 19.34
CA ALA A 99 -18.12 3.15 17.97
C ALA A 99 -18.18 4.70 17.88
N ALA A 100 -17.89 5.41 18.98
CA ALA A 100 -17.88 6.86 19.05
C ALA A 100 -16.76 7.41 18.16
N LYS A 101 -17.15 8.21 17.17
CA LYS A 101 -16.22 8.93 16.32
C LYS A 101 -15.57 10.06 17.10
N ALA A 102 -14.28 10.30 16.84
CA ALA A 102 -13.55 11.47 17.32
C ALA A 102 -13.56 11.74 18.85
N GLN A 103 -13.61 10.70 19.68
CA GLN A 103 -13.56 10.82 21.14
C GLN A 103 -12.50 9.86 21.71
N GLY A 104 -11.60 10.39 22.55
CA GLY A 104 -10.54 9.60 23.19
C GLY A 104 -9.29 10.43 23.49
N LYS A 105 -8.40 9.89 24.32
CA LYS A 105 -7.14 10.55 24.73
C LYS A 105 -6.20 10.88 23.57
N ASP A 106 -6.34 10.19 22.44
CA ASP A 106 -5.51 10.35 21.23
C ASP A 106 -6.20 11.22 20.17
N ALA A 107 -7.37 11.79 20.45
CA ALA A 107 -8.06 12.70 19.53
C ALA A 107 -7.21 13.94 19.22
N GLY A 108 -7.16 14.33 17.96
CA GLY A 108 -6.38 15.46 17.46
C GLY A 108 -4.89 15.16 17.24
N LYS A 109 -4.41 13.96 17.61
CA LYS A 109 -3.02 13.56 17.39
C LYS A 109 -2.72 13.39 15.90
N THR A 110 -1.54 13.86 15.49
CA THR A 110 -1.07 13.74 14.11
C THR A 110 -0.41 12.38 13.86
N VAL A 111 -0.68 11.81 12.68
CA VAL A 111 0.02 10.64 12.16
C VAL A 111 0.59 11.03 10.79
N ASP A 112 1.91 11.12 10.68
CA ASP A 112 2.57 11.52 9.43
C ASP A 112 2.74 10.30 8.51
N MET A 113 2.01 10.26 7.41
CA MET A 113 1.95 9.11 6.52
C MET A 113 2.61 9.44 5.18
N GLY A 114 3.50 8.55 4.74
CA GLY A 114 4.12 8.66 3.42
C GLY A 114 3.61 7.59 2.46
N TYR A 115 3.60 7.88 1.17
CA TYR A 115 3.24 6.92 0.12
C TYR A 115 3.98 7.15 -1.20
N PHE A 116 4.11 6.08 -1.99
CA PHE A 116 4.59 6.13 -3.37
C PHE A 116 3.41 6.33 -4.33
N PRO A 117 3.60 6.91 -5.52
CA PRO A 117 2.51 7.11 -6.49
C PRO A 117 2.15 5.80 -7.23
N TRP A 118 1.93 4.71 -6.50
CA TRP A 118 1.43 3.42 -7.02
C TRP A 118 -0.03 3.22 -6.57
N ASP A 119 -0.84 2.56 -7.38
CA ASP A 119 -2.30 2.49 -7.21
C ASP A 119 -2.69 1.92 -5.83
N GLU A 120 -2.02 0.84 -5.40
CA GLU A 120 -2.23 0.18 -4.12
C GLU A 120 -1.74 1.02 -2.93
N ALA A 121 -0.63 1.75 -3.11
CA ALA A 121 -0.09 2.65 -2.11
C ALA A 121 -1.04 3.82 -1.86
N ILE A 122 -1.58 4.41 -2.94
CA ILE A 122 -2.63 5.43 -2.89
C ILE A 122 -3.86 4.84 -2.20
N ALA A 123 -4.35 3.68 -2.63
CA ALA A 123 -5.53 3.05 -2.08
C ALA A 123 -5.43 2.81 -0.57
N ALA A 124 -4.36 2.16 -0.12
CA ALA A 124 -4.15 1.87 1.29
C ALA A 124 -3.95 3.14 2.12
N THR A 125 -3.18 4.10 1.63
CA THR A 125 -2.88 5.36 2.34
C THR A 125 -4.12 6.21 2.53
N TYR A 126 -4.89 6.44 1.47
CA TYR A 126 -6.09 7.27 1.56
C TYR A 126 -7.24 6.56 2.31
N LEU A 127 -7.31 5.22 2.26
CA LEU A 127 -8.19 4.45 3.14
C LEU A 127 -7.86 4.70 4.61
N TRP A 128 -6.59 4.58 4.99
CA TRP A 128 -6.17 4.79 6.37
C TRP A 128 -6.26 6.25 6.81
N GLN A 129 -6.00 7.20 5.92
CA GLN A 129 -6.27 8.61 6.19
C GLN A 129 -7.75 8.80 6.56
N ASN A 130 -8.68 8.24 5.78
CA ASN A 130 -10.11 8.36 6.07
C ASN A 130 -10.50 7.70 7.41
N ILE A 131 -9.99 6.50 7.68
CA ILE A 131 -10.23 5.77 8.94
C ILE A 131 -9.69 6.57 10.13
N LEU A 132 -8.48 7.12 10.03
CA LEU A 132 -7.86 7.90 11.09
C LEU A 132 -8.63 9.19 11.37
N GLU A 133 -9.07 9.91 10.32
CA GLU A 133 -9.96 11.07 10.45
C GLU A 133 -11.28 10.70 11.14
N ASP A 134 -11.90 9.57 10.77
CA ASP A 134 -13.13 9.06 11.41
C ASP A 134 -12.91 8.75 12.91
N ARG A 135 -11.70 8.33 13.28
CA ARG A 135 -11.27 8.12 14.67
C ARG A 135 -10.77 9.38 15.38
N GLY A 136 -10.82 10.55 14.72
CA GLY A 136 -10.47 11.84 15.29
C GLY A 136 -8.99 12.19 15.27
N TYR A 137 -8.15 11.40 14.61
CA TYR A 137 -6.76 11.76 14.35
C TYR A 137 -6.68 12.84 13.27
N LYS A 138 -5.50 13.46 13.15
CA LYS A 138 -5.17 14.42 12.09
C LYS A 138 -4.06 13.85 11.21
N PRO A 139 -4.35 12.87 10.35
CA PRO A 139 -3.34 12.32 9.45
C PRO A 139 -2.78 13.42 8.53
N ASN A 140 -1.47 13.36 8.30
CA ASN A 140 -0.77 14.25 7.39
C ASN A 140 -0.11 13.39 6.31
N VAL A 141 -0.71 13.37 5.12
CA VAL A 141 -0.32 12.46 4.05
C VAL A 141 0.60 13.18 3.07
N LYS A 142 1.75 12.57 2.73
CA LYS A 142 2.71 13.11 1.77
C LYS A 142 3.16 12.06 0.75
N GLN A 143 3.10 12.44 -0.52
CA GLN A 143 3.71 11.67 -1.59
C GLN A 143 5.22 11.89 -1.58
N LEU A 144 6.00 10.82 -1.65
CA LEU A 144 7.46 10.85 -1.73
C LEU A 144 7.95 9.72 -2.64
N ASP A 145 9.11 9.90 -3.26
CA ASP A 145 9.79 8.79 -3.94
C ASP A 145 10.29 7.74 -2.92
N PRO A 146 10.53 6.47 -3.34
CA PRO A 146 10.97 5.41 -2.44
C PRO A 146 12.16 5.74 -1.54
N GLY A 147 13.27 6.18 -2.12
CA GLY A 147 14.49 6.51 -1.37
C GLY A 147 14.29 7.59 -0.31
N PRO A 148 13.75 8.77 -0.68
CA PRO A 148 13.38 9.82 0.26
C PRO A 148 12.41 9.37 1.36
N LEU A 149 11.37 8.58 1.04
CA LEU A 149 10.43 8.12 2.05
C LEU A 149 11.08 7.20 3.09
N TYR A 150 11.83 6.19 2.65
CA TYR A 150 12.56 5.31 3.58
C TYR A 150 13.57 6.09 4.44
N THR A 151 14.21 7.11 3.86
CA THR A 151 15.09 8.01 4.61
C THR A 151 14.32 8.80 5.65
N SER A 152 13.15 9.35 5.28
CA SER A 152 12.28 10.14 6.15
C SER A 152 11.74 9.30 7.32
N LEU A 153 11.35 8.05 7.08
CA LEU A 153 10.99 7.08 8.13
C LEU A 153 12.18 6.78 9.04
N ALA A 154 13.36 6.52 8.48
CA ALA A 154 14.55 6.22 9.28
C ALA A 154 15.02 7.39 10.16
N GLN A 155 14.62 8.62 9.80
CA GLN A 155 14.86 9.85 10.56
C GLN A 155 13.70 10.23 11.50
N GLY A 156 12.59 9.47 11.48
CA GLY A 156 11.39 9.76 12.29
C GLY A 156 10.60 11.00 11.83
N GLN A 157 10.83 11.47 10.61
CA GLN A 157 10.10 12.60 10.03
C GLN A 157 8.71 12.18 9.51
N MET A 158 8.62 10.99 8.91
CA MET A 158 7.35 10.30 8.65
C MET A 158 7.18 9.20 9.69
N ASP A 159 5.93 8.90 10.07
CA ASP A 159 5.60 7.84 11.00
C ASP A 159 5.51 6.47 10.33
N VAL A 160 4.81 6.40 9.20
CA VAL A 160 4.44 5.12 8.59
C VAL A 160 4.18 5.21 7.09
N GLN A 161 4.41 4.12 6.38
CA GLN A 161 4.01 3.89 4.98
C GLN A 161 3.45 2.48 4.82
N LEU A 162 2.54 2.28 3.85
CA LEU A 162 1.81 1.02 3.66
C LEU A 162 2.22 0.25 2.40
N ASP A 163 3.31 0.61 1.74
CA ASP A 163 3.71 0.04 0.46
C ASP A 163 5.13 -0.59 0.49
N GLY A 164 5.47 -1.24 1.61
CA GLY A 164 6.71 -2.00 1.73
C GLY A 164 6.68 -3.31 0.94
N TRP A 165 6.96 -3.28 -0.36
CA TRP A 165 7.16 -4.48 -1.18
C TRP A 165 8.39 -5.29 -0.73
N LEU A 166 8.15 -6.43 -0.10
CA LEU A 166 9.15 -7.31 0.49
C LEU A 166 8.89 -8.78 0.11
N PRO A 167 9.94 -9.63 0.04
CA PRO A 167 11.31 -9.39 0.51
C PRO A 167 12.29 -8.88 -0.55
N THR A 168 11.89 -8.65 -1.79
CA THR A 168 12.81 -8.39 -2.91
C THR A 168 12.85 -6.93 -3.28
N THR A 169 11.69 -6.33 -3.56
CA THR A 169 11.59 -5.01 -4.22
C THR A 169 12.25 -3.89 -3.44
N HIS A 170 11.92 -3.76 -2.15
CA HIS A 170 12.44 -2.72 -1.28
C HIS A 170 13.51 -3.22 -0.30
N LYS A 171 14.11 -4.39 -0.58
CA LYS A 171 15.12 -5.03 0.26
C LYS A 171 16.27 -4.10 0.62
N GLU A 172 16.84 -3.43 -0.38
CA GLU A 172 18.02 -2.58 -0.20
C GLU A 172 17.74 -1.41 0.74
N TYR A 173 16.53 -0.84 0.70
CA TYR A 173 16.14 0.24 1.60
C TYR A 173 15.97 -0.25 3.03
N VAL A 174 15.26 -1.38 3.22
CA VAL A 174 15.06 -1.96 4.55
C VAL A 174 16.37 -2.43 5.17
N ASP A 175 17.27 -3.04 4.39
CA ASP A 175 18.60 -3.45 4.84
C ASP A 175 19.47 -2.24 5.20
N ARG A 176 19.47 -1.19 4.37
CA ARG A 176 20.23 0.05 4.62
C ARG A 176 19.83 0.73 5.92
N PHE A 177 18.53 0.74 6.24
CA PHE A 177 18.00 1.38 7.44
C PHE A 177 17.65 0.37 8.54
N LYS A 178 18.25 -0.82 8.52
CA LYS A 178 18.03 -1.86 9.53
C LYS A 178 18.27 -1.31 10.92
N GLY A 179 17.31 -1.56 11.82
CA GLY A 179 17.32 -1.06 13.20
C GLY A 179 16.74 0.35 13.38
N LYS A 180 16.51 1.10 12.30
CA LYS A 180 15.82 2.42 12.29
C LYS A 180 14.38 2.36 11.77
N LEU A 181 13.95 1.20 11.31
CA LEU A 181 12.60 0.93 10.87
C LEU A 181 11.98 -0.19 11.72
N ASP A 182 10.66 -0.15 11.88
CA ASP A 182 9.86 -1.25 12.38
C ASP A 182 8.95 -1.76 11.25
N ASP A 183 8.98 -3.06 10.97
CA ASP A 183 8.03 -3.72 10.07
C ASP A 183 6.83 -4.19 10.91
N LEU A 184 5.65 -3.64 10.64
CA LEU A 184 4.41 -4.00 11.32
C LEU A 184 3.75 -5.24 10.70
N GLY A 185 4.30 -5.76 9.60
CA GLY A 185 3.87 -6.97 8.92
C GLY A 185 3.20 -6.70 7.57
N ALA A 186 3.06 -7.77 6.80
CA ALA A 186 2.32 -7.76 5.55
C ALA A 186 0.83 -7.49 5.79
N TRP A 187 0.19 -6.58 5.05
CA TRP A 187 -1.27 -6.45 5.02
C TRP A 187 -1.88 -7.03 3.74
N TYR A 188 -1.05 -7.28 2.72
CA TYR A 188 -1.48 -7.87 1.46
C TYR A 188 -0.43 -8.82 0.89
N GLY A 189 -0.91 -9.79 0.13
CA GLY A 189 -0.11 -10.82 -0.53
C GLY A 189 -0.72 -12.21 -0.36
N PRO A 190 -0.20 -13.23 -1.06
CA PRO A 190 0.96 -13.15 -1.96
C PRO A 190 0.70 -12.26 -3.20
N THR A 191 1.71 -11.54 -3.64
CA THR A 191 1.71 -10.68 -4.85
C THR A 191 3.01 -10.87 -5.64
N SER A 192 3.11 -10.32 -6.85
CA SER A 192 4.33 -10.37 -7.66
C SER A 192 4.46 -9.13 -8.54
N LEU A 193 5.69 -8.64 -8.71
CA LEU A 193 6.05 -7.67 -9.76
C LEU A 193 6.40 -8.42 -11.04
N GLU A 194 5.92 -7.90 -12.17
CA GLU A 194 5.94 -8.62 -13.44
C GLU A 194 6.08 -7.65 -14.62
N LEU A 195 6.72 -8.09 -15.70
CA LEU A 195 6.59 -7.43 -16.99
C LEU A 195 5.42 -8.02 -17.76
N THR A 196 4.53 -7.14 -18.20
CA THR A 196 3.26 -7.50 -18.84
C THR A 196 3.15 -6.86 -20.22
N VAL A 197 2.63 -7.63 -21.17
CA VAL A 197 2.33 -7.21 -22.54
C VAL A 197 0.86 -7.45 -22.86
N PRO A 198 0.23 -6.65 -23.75
CA PRO A 198 -1.07 -7.01 -24.29
C PRO A 198 -1.04 -8.37 -24.99
N SER A 199 -2.10 -9.16 -24.84
CA SER A 199 -2.16 -10.54 -25.38
C SER A 199 -2.02 -10.63 -26.90
N TYR A 200 -2.25 -9.53 -27.62
CA TYR A 200 -2.05 -9.45 -29.08
C TYR A 200 -0.56 -9.39 -29.48
N VAL A 201 0.36 -9.08 -28.58
CA VAL A 201 1.81 -9.05 -28.87
C VAL A 201 2.31 -10.48 -29.03
N LYS A 202 2.75 -10.82 -30.24
CA LYS A 202 3.31 -12.12 -30.60
C LYS A 202 4.84 -12.10 -30.57
N GLY A 203 5.45 -13.27 -30.33
CA GLY A 203 6.91 -13.45 -30.36
C GLY A 203 7.66 -12.79 -29.20
N VAL A 204 6.97 -12.58 -28.07
CA VAL A 204 7.53 -12.11 -26.80
C VAL A 204 6.81 -12.87 -25.68
N ASP A 205 7.41 -13.92 -25.15
CA ASP A 205 6.80 -14.79 -24.13
C ASP A 205 7.58 -14.83 -22.81
N SER A 206 8.80 -14.32 -22.82
CA SER A 206 9.72 -14.28 -21.70
C SER A 206 10.51 -12.98 -21.66
N LEU A 207 11.09 -12.67 -20.51
CA LEU A 207 12.06 -11.58 -20.37
C LEU A 207 13.27 -11.75 -21.31
N ALA A 208 13.66 -13.00 -21.58
CA ALA A 208 14.76 -13.30 -22.51
C ALA A 208 14.47 -12.82 -23.94
N ASP A 209 13.19 -12.82 -24.35
CA ASP A 209 12.77 -12.38 -25.70
C ASP A 209 12.87 -10.86 -25.91
N LEU A 210 13.02 -10.09 -24.82
CA LEU A 210 13.22 -8.64 -24.85
C LEU A 210 14.67 -8.24 -25.11
N LYS A 211 15.62 -9.17 -24.95
CA LYS A 211 17.06 -8.89 -25.12
C LYS A 211 17.35 -8.46 -26.57
N GLY A 212 17.90 -7.26 -26.73
CA GLY A 212 18.26 -6.69 -28.04
C GLY A 212 17.09 -6.04 -28.80
N ARG A 213 15.93 -5.82 -28.16
CA ARG A 213 14.77 -5.12 -28.74
C ARG A 213 14.57 -3.70 -28.18
N GLY A 214 15.61 -3.10 -27.60
CA GLY A 214 15.61 -1.76 -27.01
C GLY A 214 16.48 -0.79 -27.79
#